data_AF-A0AAX3L551-F1
#
_entry.id   AF-A0AAX3L551-F1
#
_cell.length_a   1.000
_cell.length_b   1.000
_cell.length_c   1.000
_cell.angle_alpha   90.00
_cell.angle_beta   90.00
_cell.angle_gamma   90.00
#
_symmetry.space_group_name_H-M   'P 1'
#
loop_
_entity.id
_entity.type
_entity.pdbx_description
1 polymer ?
#
loop_
_entity_poly.entity_id
_entity_poly.type
_entity_poly.pdbx_seq_one_letter_code
_entity_poly.pdbx_strand_id
1 'polypeptide(L)'
;MNKENYNELNYINDAIDIINKRLETKPDFSLYVMVKCQLDYIKSVLVGAEKDKSKLHSLNLGVLASKEFDTTDAELAEHLSNANYIASQMGKGLKIILPHEQDVEYLKRQKRHLK
;
A
#
# COMPACT_ATOMS: atom_id res chain seq x y z
N MET A 1 -13.04 -7.25 11.54
CA MET A 1 -12.16 -8.09 10.69
C MET A 1 -11.17 -8.79 11.61
N ASN A 2 -11.27 -10.11 11.77
CA ASN A 2 -10.32 -10.87 12.59
C ASN A 2 -8.99 -10.95 11.82
N LYS A 3 -7.99 -10.20 12.27
CA LYS A 3 -6.68 -10.10 11.59
C LYS A 3 -5.67 -11.17 12.05
N GLU A 4 -6.11 -12.17 12.81
CA GLU A 4 -5.25 -13.20 13.43
C GLU A 4 -4.41 -14.01 12.42
N ASN A 5 -4.84 -14.11 11.16
CA ASN A 5 -4.11 -14.82 10.09
C ASN A 5 -3.75 -13.90 8.91
N TYR A 6 -3.82 -12.59 9.11
CA TYR A 6 -3.66 -11.62 8.04
C TYR A 6 -2.18 -11.27 7.88
N ASN A 7 -1.62 -11.41 6.68
CA ASN A 7 -0.20 -11.18 6.40
C ASN A 7 0.03 -10.05 5.38
N GLU A 8 1.28 -9.81 5.00
CA GLU A 8 1.68 -8.77 4.06
C GLU A 8 1.01 -8.96 2.70
N LEU A 9 0.93 -10.20 2.23
CA LEU A 9 0.36 -10.52 0.93
C LEU A 9 -1.16 -10.27 0.91
N ASN A 10 -1.84 -10.46 2.04
CA ASN A 10 -3.25 -10.07 2.16
C ASN A 10 -3.44 -8.56 1.96
N TYR A 11 -2.64 -7.72 2.62
CA TYR A 11 -2.71 -6.26 2.43
C TYR A 11 -2.49 -5.83 0.97
N ILE A 12 -1.53 -6.45 0.29
CA ILE A 12 -1.25 -6.14 -1.12
C ILE A 12 -2.36 -6.64 -2.03
N ASN A 13 -2.91 -7.84 -1.78
CA ASN A 13 -4.04 -8.36 -2.56
C ASN A 13 -5.30 -7.53 -2.36
N ASP A 14 -5.62 -7.09 -1.14
CA ASP A 14 -6.79 -6.22 -0.90
C ASP A 14 -6.68 -4.90 -1.66
N ALA A 15 -5.48 -4.29 -1.69
CA ALA A 15 -5.22 -3.10 -2.49
C ALA A 15 -5.39 -3.36 -4.00
N ILE A 16 -4.94 -4.52 -4.48
CA ILE A 16 -5.12 -4.95 -5.87
C ILE A 16 -6.61 -5.15 -6.20
N ASP A 17 -7.37 -5.77 -5.30
CA ASP A 17 -8.79 -6.04 -5.51
C ASP A 17 -9.60 -4.74 -5.55
N ILE A 18 -9.29 -3.78 -4.67
CA ILE A 18 -9.92 -2.46 -4.69
C ILE A 18 -9.60 -1.76 -6.02
N ILE A 19 -8.34 -1.69 -6.44
CA ILE A 19 -7.99 -0.95 -7.66
C ILE A 19 -8.57 -1.61 -8.91
N ASN A 20 -8.67 -2.95 -8.96
CA ASN A 20 -9.33 -3.66 -10.04
C ASN A 20 -10.82 -3.28 -10.13
N LYS A 21 -11.54 -3.22 -9.00
CA LYS A 21 -12.94 -2.75 -8.98
C LYS A 21 -13.08 -1.32 -9.50
N ARG A 22 -12.12 -0.43 -9.18
CA ARG A 22 -12.12 0.94 -9.70
C ARG A 22 -11.81 0.99 -11.21
N LEU A 23 -10.92 0.14 -11.69
CA LEU A 23 -10.60 -0.01 -13.11
C LEU A 23 -11.76 -0.58 -13.93
N GLU A 24 -12.59 -1.46 -13.36
CA GLU A 24 -13.83 -1.92 -14.04
C GLU A 24 -14.78 -0.76 -14.36
N THR A 25 -14.80 0.27 -13.49
CA THR A 25 -15.64 1.45 -13.68
C THR A 25 -14.97 2.53 -14.54
N LYS A 26 -13.65 2.67 -14.43
CA LYS A 26 -12.85 3.69 -15.15
C LYS A 26 -11.55 3.07 -15.68
N PRO A 27 -11.61 2.28 -16.77
CA PRO A 27 -10.46 1.50 -17.25
C PRO A 27 -9.31 2.37 -17.75
N ASP A 28 -9.62 3.54 -18.32
CA ASP A 28 -8.62 4.45 -18.92
C ASP A 28 -8.09 5.50 -17.94
N PHE A 29 -8.46 5.43 -16.65
CA PHE A 29 -7.96 6.39 -15.68
C PHE A 29 -6.50 6.09 -15.34
N SER A 30 -5.60 6.92 -15.87
CA SER A 30 -4.14 6.71 -15.83
C SER A 30 -3.58 6.50 -14.42
N LEU A 31 -4.15 7.17 -13.41
CA LEU A 31 -3.72 6.97 -12.02
C LEU A 31 -4.05 5.57 -11.52
N TYR A 32 -5.21 5.00 -11.87
CA TYR A 32 -5.55 3.63 -11.45
C TYR A 32 -4.64 2.60 -12.12
N VAL A 33 -4.34 2.78 -13.41
CA VAL A 33 -3.39 1.92 -14.13
C VAL A 33 -2.01 1.99 -13.48
N MET A 34 -1.53 3.20 -13.16
CA MET A 34 -0.24 3.39 -12.49
C MET A 34 -0.20 2.73 -11.11
N VAL A 35 -1.24 2.92 -10.29
CA VAL A 35 -1.37 2.28 -8.97
C VAL A 35 -1.32 0.75 -9.11
N LYS A 36 -2.09 0.20 -10.06
CA LYS A 36 -2.13 -1.24 -10.32
C LYS A 36 -0.76 -1.79 -10.67
N CYS A 37 -0.02 -1.14 -11.58
CA CYS A 37 1.35 -1.54 -11.93
C CYS A 37 2.30 -1.53 -10.71
N GLN A 38 2.19 -0.52 -9.84
CA GLN A 38 3.03 -0.45 -8.62
C GLN A 38 2.68 -1.55 -7.62
N LEU A 39 1.39 -1.86 -7.43
CA LEU A 39 0.94 -2.93 -6.55
C LEU A 39 1.37 -4.32 -7.06
N ASP A 40 1.30 -4.55 -8.38
CA ASP A 40 1.77 -5.80 -8.99
C ASP A 40 3.28 -5.98 -8.86
N TYR A 41 4.04 -4.89 -8.96
CA TYR A 41 5.47 -4.91 -8.66
C TYR A 41 5.74 -5.26 -7.19
N ILE A 42 5.04 -4.64 -6.22
CA ILE A 42 5.21 -5.00 -4.81
C ILE A 42 4.90 -6.48 -4.58
N LYS A 43 3.79 -6.97 -5.14
CA LYS A 43 3.38 -8.38 -5.03
C LYS A 43 4.46 -9.32 -5.59
N SER A 44 4.98 -9.05 -6.78
CA SER A 44 6.01 -9.88 -7.41
C SER A 44 7.32 -9.91 -6.62
N VAL A 45 7.72 -8.80 -6.00
CA VAL A 45 8.86 -8.78 -5.08
C VAL A 45 8.56 -9.59 -3.81
N LEU A 46 7.36 -9.46 -3.25
CA LEU A 46 6.96 -10.13 -2.01
C LEU A 46 6.93 -11.65 -2.15
N VAL A 47 6.46 -12.18 -3.29
CA VAL A 47 6.44 -13.62 -3.57
C VAL A 47 7.77 -14.15 -4.10
N GLY A 48 8.78 -13.29 -4.26
CA GLY A 48 10.12 -13.66 -4.73
C GLY A 48 10.23 -13.90 -6.24
N ALA A 49 9.20 -13.53 -7.03
CA ALA A 49 9.25 -13.60 -8.49
C ALA A 49 10.13 -12.49 -9.08
N GLU A 50 10.09 -11.29 -8.49
CA GLU A 50 10.99 -10.18 -8.81
C GLU A 50 12.12 -10.10 -7.77
N LYS A 51 13.37 -10.02 -8.24
CA LYS A 51 14.58 -9.97 -7.41
C LYS A 51 15.13 -8.55 -7.30
N ASP A 52 14.89 -7.71 -8.30
CA ASP A 52 15.28 -6.32 -8.27
C ASP A 52 14.35 -5.55 -7.33
N LYS A 53 14.90 -5.16 -6.18
CA LYS A 53 14.19 -4.37 -5.15
C LYS A 53 14.46 -2.87 -5.29
N SER A 54 15.32 -2.44 -6.21
CA SER A 54 15.77 -1.05 -6.33
C SER A 54 14.61 -0.08 -6.53
N LYS A 55 13.56 -0.51 -7.25
CA LYS A 55 12.39 0.33 -7.55
C LYS A 55 11.45 0.53 -6.37
N LEU A 56 11.60 -0.21 -5.26
CA LEU A 56 10.76 -0.01 -4.06
C LEU A 56 10.88 1.42 -3.51
N HIS A 57 12.05 2.06 -3.64
CA HIS A 57 12.26 3.44 -3.20
C HIS A 57 11.66 4.49 -4.12
N SER A 58 11.30 4.12 -5.35
CA SER A 58 10.69 5.02 -6.35
C SER A 58 9.17 4.99 -6.37
N LEU A 59 8.55 4.11 -5.59
CA LEU A 59 7.09 4.01 -5.52
C LEU A 59 6.52 5.26 -4.88
N ASN A 60 5.39 5.73 -5.43
CA ASN A 60 4.72 6.95 -4.97
C ASN A 60 3.34 6.67 -4.36
N LEU A 61 3.04 5.41 -4.01
CA LEU A 61 1.75 4.98 -3.45
C LEU A 61 1.31 5.82 -2.23
N GLY A 62 2.23 6.17 -1.32
CA GLY A 62 1.90 7.04 -0.18
C GLY A 62 1.54 8.48 -0.58
N VAL A 63 2.13 8.99 -1.66
CA VAL A 63 1.79 10.32 -2.21
C VAL A 63 0.43 10.26 -2.88
N LEU A 64 0.16 9.22 -3.67
CA LEU A 64 -1.14 9.00 -4.32
C LEU A 64 -2.26 8.85 -3.27
N ALA A 65 -2.02 8.06 -2.24
CA ALA A 65 -2.96 7.91 -1.12
C ALA A 65 -3.34 9.26 -0.50
N SER A 66 -2.33 10.03 -0.09
CA SER A 66 -2.56 11.29 0.65
C SER A 66 -3.01 12.47 -0.20
N LYS A 67 -2.59 12.55 -1.47
CA LYS A 67 -2.85 13.73 -2.32
C LYS A 67 -3.98 13.53 -3.32
N GLU A 68 -4.13 12.33 -3.86
CA GLU A 68 -5.11 12.07 -4.93
C GLU A 68 -6.39 11.44 -4.37
N PHE A 69 -6.27 10.53 -3.39
CA PHE A 69 -7.36 9.66 -2.99
C PHE A 69 -7.93 9.92 -1.59
N ASP A 70 -7.21 10.60 -0.70
CA ASP A 70 -7.65 10.81 0.70
C ASP A 70 -9.06 11.43 0.81
N THR A 71 -9.41 12.35 -0.10
CA THR A 71 -10.73 13.00 -0.13
C THR A 71 -11.71 12.39 -1.14
N THR A 72 -11.22 11.71 -2.18
CA THR A 72 -12.05 11.24 -3.31
C THR A 72 -12.39 9.75 -3.22
N ASP A 73 -11.53 8.95 -2.58
CA ASP A 73 -11.64 7.52 -2.40
C ASP A 73 -10.85 7.08 -1.17
N ALA A 74 -11.39 7.40 0.02
CA ALA A 74 -10.72 7.16 1.30
C ALA A 74 -10.40 5.67 1.54
N GLU A 75 -11.25 4.77 1.02
CA GLU A 75 -11.01 3.32 1.07
C GLU A 75 -9.75 2.95 0.30
N LEU A 76 -9.63 3.41 -0.96
CA LEU A 76 -8.41 3.21 -1.75
C LEU A 76 -7.20 3.86 -1.09
N ALA A 77 -7.33 5.07 -0.56
CA ALA A 77 -6.24 5.77 0.12
C ALA A 77 -5.69 4.96 1.32
N GLU A 78 -6.55 4.32 2.10
CA GLU A 78 -6.15 3.45 3.21
C GLU A 78 -5.35 2.24 2.70
N HIS A 79 -5.87 1.54 1.69
CA HIS A 79 -5.19 0.38 1.11
C HIS A 79 -3.82 0.74 0.51
N LEU A 80 -3.73 1.87 -0.18
CA LEU A 80 -2.46 2.36 -0.74
C LEU A 80 -1.46 2.78 0.35
N SER A 81 -1.94 3.37 1.44
CA SER A 81 -1.10 3.71 2.60
C SER A 81 -0.52 2.45 3.25
N ASN A 82 -1.34 1.41 3.42
CA ASN A 82 -0.91 0.12 3.96
C ASN A 82 0.12 -0.56 3.04
N ALA A 83 -0.13 -0.59 1.73
CA ALA A 83 0.81 -1.14 0.75
C ALA A 83 2.14 -0.37 0.72
N ASN A 84 2.08 0.97 0.78
CA ASN A 84 3.27 1.82 0.86
C ASN A 84 4.09 1.54 2.12
N TYR A 85 3.43 1.34 3.26
CA TYR A 85 4.10 1.00 4.51
C TYR A 85 4.89 -0.31 4.40
N ILE A 86 4.26 -1.36 3.87
CA ILE A 86 4.91 -2.66 3.62
C ILE A 86 6.08 -2.50 2.64
N ALA A 87 5.86 -1.85 1.50
CA ALA A 87 6.91 -1.65 0.48
C ALA A 87 8.12 -0.86 1.03
N SER A 88 7.87 0.13 1.90
CA SER A 88 8.94 0.91 2.52
C SER A 88 9.83 0.09 3.46
N GLN A 89 9.26 -0.91 4.14
CA GLN A 89 9.99 -1.82 5.02
C GLN A 89 10.80 -2.84 4.20
N MET A 90 10.19 -3.36 3.12
CA MET A 90 10.87 -4.25 2.16
C MET A 90 12.10 -3.57 1.53
N GLY A 91 11.99 -2.30 1.13
CA GLY A 91 13.09 -1.55 0.52
C GLY A 91 14.25 -1.29 1.50
N LYS A 92 13.97 -1.22 2.80
CA LYS A 92 14.99 -1.05 3.85
C LYS A 92 15.61 -2.38 4.31
N GLY A 93 15.16 -3.52 3.77
CA GLY A 93 15.58 -4.84 4.24
C GLY A 93 15.15 -5.15 5.67
N LEU A 94 14.09 -4.51 6.16
CA LEU A 94 13.59 -4.69 7.52
C LEU A 94 12.64 -5.88 7.61
N LYS A 95 12.50 -6.44 8.81
CA LYS A 95 11.35 -7.29 9.12
C LYS A 95 10.07 -6.47 8.92
N ILE A 96 9.11 -7.02 8.19
CA ILE A 96 7.86 -6.33 7.93
C ILE A 96 7.00 -6.39 9.20
N ILE A 97 6.58 -5.22 9.67
CA ILE A 97 5.55 -5.04 10.70
C ILE A 97 4.25 -4.75 9.96
N LEU A 98 3.19 -5.47 10.27
CA LEU A 98 1.91 -5.28 9.61
C LEU A 98 1.21 -4.01 10.11
N PRO A 99 0.43 -3.32 9.27
CA PRO A 99 -0.29 -2.11 9.68
C PRO A 99 -1.16 -2.26 10.94
N HIS A 100 -1.67 -3.47 11.21
CA HIS A 100 -2.46 -3.75 12.42
C HIS A 100 -1.63 -4.18 13.63
N GLU A 101 -0.37 -4.57 13.43
CA GLU A 101 0.61 -4.83 14.49
C GLU A 101 1.29 -3.53 14.94
N GLN A 102 1.14 -2.45 14.17
CA GLN A 102 1.64 -1.14 14.54
C GLN A 102 0.94 -0.67 15.83
N ASP A 103 1.73 -0.48 16.90
CA ASP A 103 1.23 -0.01 18.17
C ASP A 103 0.38 1.25 17.97
N VAL A 104 -0.88 1.19 18.44
CA VAL A 104 -1.85 2.26 18.35
C VAL A 104 -1.29 3.55 18.97
N GLU A 105 -0.40 3.46 19.97
CA GLU A 105 0.29 4.60 20.57
C GLU A 105 1.32 5.24 19.63
N TYR A 106 2.00 4.48 18.76
CA TYR A 106 2.93 5.03 17.77
C TYR A 106 2.19 5.86 16.72
N LEU A 107 1.04 5.37 16.23
CA LEU A 107 0.17 6.11 15.30
C LEU A 107 -0.39 7.39 15.94
N LYS A 108 -0.79 7.33 17.22
CA LYS A 108 -1.20 8.53 17.99
C LYS A 108 -0.07 9.55 18.13
N ARG A 109 1.19 9.12 18.30
CA ARG A 109 2.35 10.02 18.39
C ARG A 109 2.63 10.74 17.07
N GLN A 110 2.57 10.06 15.93
CA GLN A 110 2.76 10.72 14.62
C GLN A 110 1.67 11.77 14.33
N LYS A 111 0.41 11.48 14.66
CA LYS A 111 -0.71 12.45 14.50
C LYS A 111 -0.60 13.68 15.42
N ARG A 112 0.16 13.62 16.53
CA ARG A 112 0.37 14.77 17.42
C ARG A 112 1.36 15.81 16.87
N HIS A 113 2.22 15.43 15.92
CA HIS A 113 3.26 16.30 15.36
C HIS A 113 2.89 16.90 13.99
N LEU A 114 1.74 16.52 13.43
CA LEU A 114 1.13 17.18 12.28
C LEU A 114 0.06 18.14 12.80
N LYS A 115 0.49 19.33 13.22
CA LYS A 115 -0.35 20.49 13.50
C LYS A 115 -0.05 21.59 12.49
#